data_AF-X0VA96-F1
#
_entry.id   AF-X0VA96-F1
#
_cell.length_a   1.000
_cell.length_b   1.000
_cell.length_c   1.000
_cell.angle_alpha   90.00
_cell.angle_beta   90.00
_cell.angle_gamma   90.00
#
_symmetry.space_group_name_H-M   'P 1'
#
loop_
_entity.id
_entity.type
_entity.pdbx_description
1 polymer ?
#
loop_
_entity_poly.entity_id
_entity_poly.type
_entity_poly.pdbx_seq_one_letter_code
_entity_poly.pdbx_strand_id
1 'polypeptide(L)'
;MAVRREAEPLMDLSIVIGDWPYDAAEDANNVRKVVGADGALKVQLRIRNGLIQWEMTGRPDGQNPHGFPSVLDYCTHLVLRRRLPAADSALGRKLVDELALEMFDYYRRGRALFLLGDYRRALGDAMHNLRILRLVRAHCDDPGTVYNYDRYRPNLL
;
A
#
# COMPACT_ATOMS: atom_id res chain seq x y z
N MET A 1 -49.71 2.59 9.03
CA MET A 1 -48.77 1.47 9.12
C MET A 1 -47.62 1.73 8.15
N ALA A 2 -46.47 2.19 8.65
CA ALA A 2 -45.29 2.38 7.83
C ALA A 2 -44.56 1.03 7.71
N VAL A 3 -44.49 0.51 6.48
CA VAL A 3 -43.69 -0.68 6.15
C VAL A 3 -42.23 -0.33 6.42
N ARG A 4 -41.65 -0.92 7.48
CA ARG A 4 -40.19 -0.92 7.67
C ARG A 4 -39.60 -1.62 6.45
N ARG A 5 -38.88 -0.90 5.60
CA ARG A 5 -37.90 -1.52 4.71
C ARG A 5 -36.85 -2.14 5.63
N GLU A 6 -36.81 -3.47 5.72
CA GLU A 6 -35.62 -4.16 6.20
C GLU A 6 -34.46 -3.72 5.29
N ALA A 7 -33.50 -3.02 5.85
CA ALA A 7 -32.28 -2.70 5.14
C ALA A 7 -31.55 -4.02 4.93
N GLU A 8 -31.44 -4.47 3.67
CA GLU A 8 -30.53 -5.56 3.34
C GLU A 8 -29.15 -5.21 3.91
N PRO A 9 -28.50 -6.12 4.66
CA PRO A 9 -27.18 -5.86 5.23
C PRO A 9 -26.17 -5.79 4.08
N LEU A 10 -25.99 -4.60 3.53
CA LEU A 10 -25.01 -4.35 2.48
C LEU A 10 -23.61 -4.45 3.09
N MET A 11 -22.85 -5.45 2.64
CA MET A 11 -21.41 -5.60 2.85
C MET A 11 -20.98 -5.70 4.33
N ASP A 12 -21.70 -6.50 5.12
CA ASP A 12 -21.26 -6.84 6.48
C ASP A 12 -19.97 -7.68 6.46
N LEU A 13 -18.93 -7.17 7.12
CA LEU A 13 -17.63 -7.83 7.23
C LEU A 13 -17.68 -9.11 8.08
N SER A 14 -18.72 -9.31 8.90
CA SER A 14 -18.91 -10.50 9.72
C SER A 14 -18.76 -11.80 8.93
N ILE A 15 -19.20 -11.80 7.67
CA ILE A 15 -19.09 -12.93 6.74
C ILE A 15 -17.64 -13.31 6.45
N VAL A 16 -16.73 -12.33 6.41
CA VAL A 16 -15.32 -12.55 6.05
C VAL A 16 -14.44 -12.76 7.28
N ILE A 17 -14.78 -12.09 8.40
CA ILE A 17 -13.95 -12.08 9.61
C ILE A 17 -14.43 -13.02 10.71
N GLY A 18 -15.66 -13.54 10.63
CA GLY A 18 -16.25 -14.40 11.66
C GLY A 18 -15.42 -15.66 11.90
N ASP A 19 -15.02 -16.32 10.82
CA ASP A 19 -14.18 -17.52 10.86
C ASP A 19 -12.67 -17.21 10.84
N TRP A 20 -12.29 -15.94 10.99
CA TRP A 20 -10.90 -15.49 10.97
C TRP A 20 -10.63 -14.49 12.10
N PRO A 21 -10.57 -14.98 13.35
CA PRO A 21 -10.23 -14.15 14.50
C PRO A 21 -8.82 -13.57 14.36
N TYR A 22 -8.61 -12.37 14.91
CA TYR A 22 -7.28 -11.77 14.95
C TYR A 22 -6.41 -12.50 15.98
N ASP A 23 -5.22 -12.93 15.57
CA ASP A 23 -4.24 -13.59 16.42
C ASP A 23 -3.18 -12.56 16.88
N ALA A 24 -3.11 -12.28 18.17
CA ALA A 24 -2.11 -11.34 18.70
C ALA A 24 -0.73 -11.99 18.94
N ALA A 25 -0.65 -13.32 18.94
CA ALA A 25 0.56 -14.07 19.24
C ALA A 25 1.34 -14.46 17.97
N GLU A 26 0.64 -14.75 16.88
CA GLU A 26 1.24 -15.24 15.63
C GLU A 26 0.78 -14.43 14.41
N ASP A 27 1.66 -13.57 13.90
CA ASP A 27 1.39 -12.71 12.74
C ASP A 27 1.09 -13.53 11.47
N ALA A 28 1.66 -14.74 11.33
CA ALA A 28 1.41 -15.59 10.17
C ALA A 28 -0.06 -16.06 10.08
N ASN A 29 -0.77 -16.17 11.21
CA ASN A 29 -2.19 -16.52 11.23
C ASN A 29 -3.09 -15.39 10.74
N ASN A 30 -2.57 -14.16 10.70
CA ASN A 30 -3.28 -12.97 10.24
C ASN A 30 -3.13 -12.70 8.75
N VAL A 31 -2.52 -13.59 7.97
CA VAL A 31 -2.37 -13.40 6.51
C VAL A 31 -2.88 -14.59 5.73
N ARG A 32 -3.53 -14.33 4.59
CA ARG A 32 -3.98 -15.39 3.67
C ARG A 32 -4.02 -14.92 2.22
N LYS A 33 -3.99 -15.89 1.30
CA LYS A 33 -4.27 -15.68 -0.12
C LYS A 33 -5.71 -16.08 -0.41
N VAL A 34 -6.42 -15.27 -1.18
CA VAL A 34 -7.80 -15.55 -1.61
C VAL A 34 -7.95 -15.32 -3.10
N VAL A 35 -8.92 -15.96 -3.73
CA VAL A 35 -9.33 -15.64 -5.10
C VAL A 35 -10.40 -14.54 -5.00
N GLY A 36 -10.16 -13.40 -5.65
CA GLY A 36 -11.09 -12.29 -5.72
C GLY A 36 -12.29 -12.59 -6.61
N ALA A 37 -13.31 -11.72 -6.55
CA ALA A 37 -14.49 -11.83 -7.41
C ALA A 37 -14.17 -11.69 -8.91
N ASP A 38 -13.02 -11.10 -9.23
CA ASP A 38 -12.46 -10.98 -10.58
C ASP A 38 -11.63 -12.21 -11.02
N GLY A 39 -11.56 -13.25 -10.19
CA GLY A 39 -10.77 -14.46 -10.44
C GLY A 39 -9.27 -14.29 -10.22
N ALA A 40 -8.80 -13.08 -9.87
CA ALA A 40 -7.40 -12.82 -9.60
C ALA A 40 -7.04 -13.19 -8.15
N LEU A 41 -5.81 -13.63 -7.92
CA LEU A 41 -5.31 -13.86 -6.57
C LEU A 41 -5.17 -12.50 -5.84
N LYS A 42 -5.56 -12.46 -4.57
CA LYS A 42 -5.45 -11.31 -3.66
C LYS A 42 -4.75 -11.74 -2.37
N VAL A 43 -4.18 -10.76 -1.67
CA VAL A 43 -3.67 -10.95 -0.29
C VAL A 43 -4.65 -10.30 0.66
N GLN A 44 -5.03 -11.00 1.72
CA GLN A 44 -5.75 -10.43 2.85
C GLN A 44 -4.87 -10.41 4.09
N LEU A 45 -4.96 -9.32 4.84
CA LEU A 45 -4.32 -9.12 6.13
C LEU A 45 -5.40 -8.84 7.17
N ARG A 46 -5.43 -9.64 8.24
CA ARG A 46 -6.25 -9.41 9.41
C ARG A 46 -5.56 -8.38 10.30
N ILE A 47 -6.31 -7.36 10.69
CA ILE A 47 -5.88 -6.35 11.66
C ILE A 47 -6.85 -6.35 12.83
N ARG A 48 -6.43 -5.79 13.96
CA ARG A 48 -7.33 -5.63 15.11
C ARG A 48 -8.58 -4.85 14.67
N ASN A 49 -9.75 -5.48 14.80
CA ASN A 49 -11.06 -4.94 14.43
C ASN A 49 -11.26 -4.68 12.92
N GLY A 50 -10.47 -5.30 12.03
CA GLY A 50 -10.64 -5.08 10.60
C GLY A 50 -9.85 -6.03 9.71
N LEU A 51 -9.93 -5.81 8.41
CA LEU A 51 -9.10 -6.51 7.44
C LEU A 51 -8.66 -5.53 6.36
N ILE A 52 -7.55 -5.85 5.72
CA ILE A 52 -7.11 -5.17 4.51
C ILE A 52 -7.02 -6.23 3.40
N GLN A 53 -7.41 -5.86 2.19
CA GLN A 53 -7.25 -6.68 1.00
C GLN A 53 -6.44 -5.90 -0.03
N TRP A 54 -5.46 -6.55 -0.63
CA TRP A 54 -4.62 -5.99 -1.68
C TRP A 54 -4.54 -6.88 -2.91
N GLU A 55 -4.27 -6.24 -4.04
CA GLU A 55 -3.83 -6.89 -5.25
C GLU A 55 -2.52 -7.65 -5.04
N MET A 56 -2.41 -8.82 -5.66
CA MET A 56 -1.18 -9.63 -5.60
C MET A 56 -0.04 -9.03 -6.43
N THR A 57 -0.36 -8.19 -7.41
CA THR A 57 0.58 -7.60 -8.37
C THR A 57 0.23 -6.15 -8.65
N GLY A 58 1.22 -5.34 -9.03
CA GLY A 58 1.02 -3.90 -9.24
C GLY A 58 0.85 -3.16 -7.92
N ARG A 59 0.14 -2.02 -7.96
CA ARG A 59 -0.14 -1.22 -6.77
C ARG A 59 -1.09 -1.97 -5.82
N PRO A 60 -0.81 -2.03 -4.50
CA PRO A 60 -1.60 -2.84 -3.57
C PRO A 60 -3.10 -2.55 -3.58
N ASP A 61 -3.51 -1.29 -3.71
CA ASP A 61 -4.92 -0.87 -3.77
C ASP A 61 -5.57 -1.05 -5.16
N GLY A 62 -4.81 -1.50 -6.16
CA GLY A 62 -5.26 -1.69 -7.55
C GLY A 62 -5.55 -0.41 -8.32
N GLN A 63 -5.24 0.76 -7.77
CA GLN A 63 -5.55 2.05 -8.41
C GLN A 63 -4.43 2.50 -9.37
N ASN A 64 -4.79 3.40 -10.30
CA ASN A 64 -3.86 4.06 -11.23
C ASN A 64 -3.78 5.57 -10.93
N PRO A 65 -3.04 5.99 -9.90
CA PRO A 65 -2.96 7.40 -9.49
C PRO A 65 -2.38 8.26 -10.61
N HIS A 66 -3.01 9.42 -10.87
CA HIS A 66 -2.63 10.35 -11.95
C HIS A 66 -2.57 9.71 -13.36
N GLY A 67 -3.24 8.56 -13.56
CA GLY A 67 -3.17 7.80 -14.81
C GLY A 67 -1.90 6.96 -14.99
N PHE A 68 -1.08 6.82 -13.94
CA PHE A 68 0.12 5.99 -13.91
C PHE A 68 -0.09 4.74 -13.05
N PRO A 69 0.70 3.67 -13.25
CA PRO A 69 0.61 2.46 -12.42
C PRO A 69 0.93 2.69 -10.94
N SER A 70 1.65 3.76 -10.61
CA SER A 70 1.99 4.15 -9.24
C SER A 70 2.29 5.65 -9.16
N VAL A 71 2.23 6.22 -7.95
CA VAL A 71 2.68 7.58 -7.67
C VAL A 71 4.19 7.68 -7.93
N LEU A 72 4.96 6.64 -7.61
CA LEU A 72 6.37 6.57 -7.96
C LEU A 72 6.59 6.76 -9.48
N ASP A 73 5.82 6.07 -10.31
CA ASP A 73 5.94 6.17 -11.77
C ASP A 73 5.54 7.56 -12.27
N TYR A 74 4.48 8.14 -11.71
CA TYR A 74 4.08 9.53 -12.01
C TYR A 74 5.19 10.54 -11.64
N CYS A 75 5.69 10.49 -10.40
CA CYS A 75 6.75 11.39 -9.96
C CYS A 75 8.04 11.20 -10.76
N THR A 76 8.40 9.95 -11.11
CA THR A 76 9.54 9.66 -11.99
C THR A 76 9.35 10.29 -13.37
N HIS A 77 8.12 10.22 -13.92
CA HIS A 77 7.80 10.88 -15.18
C HIS A 77 7.96 12.40 -15.10
N LEU A 78 7.49 13.04 -14.03
CA LEU A 78 7.64 14.50 -13.83
C LEU A 78 9.11 14.92 -13.78
N VAL A 79 9.93 14.18 -13.02
CA VAL A 79 11.38 14.42 -12.90
C VAL A 79 12.05 14.29 -14.28
N LEU A 80 11.79 13.19 -15.01
CA LEU A 80 12.40 12.95 -16.32
C LEU A 80 12.02 14.01 -17.36
N ARG A 81 10.77 14.51 -17.31
CA ARG A 81 10.29 15.56 -18.22
C ARG A 81 10.69 16.97 -17.78
N ARG A 82 11.40 17.12 -16.66
CA ARG A 82 11.67 18.43 -16.00
C ARG A 82 10.39 19.25 -15.83
N ARG A 83 9.27 18.56 -15.59
CA ARG A 83 7.94 19.13 -15.37
C ARG A 83 7.59 19.21 -13.88
N LEU A 84 8.60 19.21 -13.03
CA LEU A 84 8.39 19.60 -11.64
C LEU A 84 7.83 21.04 -11.63
N PRO A 85 6.88 21.36 -10.74
CA PRO A 85 6.28 22.69 -10.67
C PRO A 85 7.37 23.76 -10.62
N ALA A 86 7.26 24.78 -11.48
CA ALA A 86 8.33 25.72 -11.80
C ALA A 86 8.74 26.70 -10.68
N ALA A 87 8.33 26.48 -9.43
CA ALA A 87 8.66 27.36 -8.31
C ALA A 87 9.93 26.94 -7.54
N ASP A 88 10.28 25.65 -7.47
CA ASP A 88 11.57 25.16 -6.95
C ASP A 88 11.67 23.66 -7.28
N SER A 89 12.87 23.15 -7.54
CA SER A 89 13.21 21.84 -8.12
C SER A 89 12.81 20.58 -7.30
N ALA A 90 11.83 20.69 -6.40
CA ALA A 90 11.40 19.63 -5.50
C ALA A 90 10.00 19.07 -5.75
N LEU A 91 9.81 17.83 -5.30
CA LEU A 91 8.52 17.20 -5.09
C LEU A 91 7.75 18.00 -4.04
N GLY A 92 6.65 18.61 -4.48
CA GLY A 92 5.75 19.33 -3.57
C GLY A 92 5.21 18.40 -2.47
N ARG A 93 4.89 18.98 -1.31
CA ARG A 93 4.48 18.24 -0.11
C ARG A 93 3.39 17.20 -0.36
N LYS A 94 2.36 17.55 -1.15
CA LYS A 94 1.26 16.64 -1.52
C LYS A 94 1.75 15.34 -2.17
N LEU A 95 2.70 15.43 -3.11
CA LEU A 95 3.25 14.26 -3.79
C LEU A 95 4.08 13.39 -2.85
N VAL A 96 4.81 14.02 -1.92
CA VAL A 96 5.56 13.29 -0.90
C VAL A 96 4.61 12.53 0.04
N ASP A 97 3.50 13.16 0.44
CA ASP A 97 2.48 12.49 1.26
C ASP A 97 1.83 11.31 0.50
N GLU A 98 1.53 11.47 -0.79
CA GLU A 98 1.01 10.38 -1.65
C GLU A 98 2.02 9.23 -1.82
N LEU A 99 3.30 9.54 -2.01
CA LEU A 99 4.40 8.56 -2.06
C LEU A 99 4.54 7.81 -0.72
N ALA A 100 4.36 8.51 0.40
CA ALA A 100 4.43 7.89 1.72
C ALA A 100 3.29 6.90 1.94
N LEU A 101 2.06 7.24 1.56
CA LEU A 101 0.92 6.31 1.60
C LEU A 101 1.20 5.06 0.76
N GLU A 102 1.66 5.26 -0.49
CA GLU A 102 2.05 4.15 -1.36
C GLU A 102 3.11 3.26 -0.70
N MET A 103 4.17 3.87 -0.15
CA MET A 103 5.25 3.14 0.51
C MET A 103 4.75 2.26 1.66
N PHE A 104 3.82 2.77 2.48
CA PHE A 104 3.27 2.01 3.59
C PHE A 104 2.38 0.85 3.13
N ASP A 105 1.63 1.01 2.04
CA ASP A 105 0.83 -0.08 1.48
C ASP A 105 1.71 -1.20 0.92
N TYR A 106 2.74 -0.85 0.13
CA TYR A 106 3.72 -1.81 -0.37
C TYR A 106 4.49 -2.47 0.78
N TYR A 107 4.87 -1.73 1.82
CA TYR A 107 5.54 -2.31 2.99
C TYR A 107 4.67 -3.36 3.68
N ARG A 108 3.40 -3.04 3.96
CA ARG A 108 2.50 -3.97 4.66
C ARG A 108 2.18 -5.19 3.80
N ARG A 109 1.95 -5.02 2.49
CA ARG A 109 1.75 -6.15 1.57
C ARG A 109 3.01 -7.01 1.47
N GLY A 110 4.19 -6.40 1.35
CA GLY A 110 5.47 -7.09 1.32
C GLY A 110 5.69 -7.95 2.55
N ARG A 111 5.42 -7.42 3.76
CA ARG A 111 5.45 -8.22 4.99
C ARG A 111 4.46 -9.38 4.97
N ALA A 112 3.22 -9.14 4.53
CA ALA A 112 2.22 -10.20 4.46
C ALA A 112 2.64 -11.31 3.48
N LEU A 113 3.20 -10.94 2.34
CA LEU A 113 3.75 -11.88 1.35
C LEU A 113 4.93 -12.68 1.89
N PHE A 114 5.80 -12.04 2.69
CA PHE A 114 6.92 -12.69 3.36
C PHE A 114 6.44 -13.79 4.32
N LEU A 115 5.45 -13.47 5.17
CA LEU A 115 4.82 -14.44 6.08
C LEU A 115 4.15 -15.60 5.33
N LEU A 116 3.63 -15.34 4.12
CA LEU A 116 3.07 -16.36 3.23
C LEU A 116 4.12 -17.13 2.39
N GLY A 117 5.41 -16.90 2.63
CA GLY A 117 6.51 -17.53 1.90
C GLY A 117 6.70 -17.08 0.44
N ASP A 118 6.00 -16.03 0.00
CA ASP A 118 6.13 -15.47 -1.36
C ASP A 118 7.26 -14.43 -1.43
N TYR A 119 8.47 -14.88 -1.14
CA TYR A 119 9.65 -14.04 -0.99
C TYR A 119 9.96 -13.22 -2.25
N ARG A 120 9.64 -13.75 -3.43
CA ARG A 120 9.86 -13.06 -4.71
C ARG A 120 9.04 -11.78 -4.80
N ARG A 121 7.74 -11.83 -4.47
CA ARG A 121 6.89 -10.64 -4.50
C ARG A 121 7.16 -9.71 -3.31
N ALA A 122 7.46 -10.28 -2.14
CA ALA A 122 7.90 -9.49 -0.98
C ALA A 122 9.13 -8.63 -1.29
N LEU A 123 10.14 -9.22 -1.95
CA LEU A 123 11.33 -8.50 -2.42
C LEU A 123 10.98 -7.42 -3.46
N GLY A 124 10.04 -7.69 -4.36
CA GLY A 124 9.55 -6.69 -5.31
C GLY A 124 8.97 -5.45 -4.62
N ASP A 125 8.17 -5.66 -3.57
CA ASP A 125 7.59 -4.57 -2.77
C ASP A 125 8.67 -3.80 -1.99
N ALA A 126 9.64 -4.49 -1.40
CA ALA A 126 10.81 -3.89 -0.75
C ALA A 126 11.60 -3.00 -1.73
N MET A 127 11.88 -3.51 -2.93
CA MET A 127 12.58 -2.77 -3.99
C MET A 127 11.81 -1.53 -4.44
N HIS A 128 10.47 -1.62 -4.53
CA HIS A 128 9.62 -0.47 -4.85
C HIS A 128 9.74 0.62 -3.79
N ASN A 129 9.65 0.26 -2.51
CA ASN A 129 9.81 1.19 -1.39
C ASN A 129 11.19 1.85 -1.36
N LEU A 130 12.25 1.10 -1.64
CA LEU A 130 13.60 1.66 -1.73
C LEU A 130 13.73 2.66 -2.87
N ARG A 131 13.02 2.48 -3.99
CA ARG A 131 12.98 3.46 -5.09
C ARG A 131 12.24 4.74 -4.66
N ILE A 132 11.14 4.62 -3.92
CA ILE A 132 10.44 5.78 -3.33
C ILE A 132 11.39 6.57 -2.43
N LEU A 133 12.07 5.90 -1.49
CA LEU A 133 13.01 6.58 -0.58
C LEU A 133 14.16 7.28 -1.33
N ARG A 134 14.69 6.68 -2.40
CA ARG A 134 15.71 7.31 -3.25
C ARG A 134 15.16 8.55 -3.95
N LEU A 135 13.94 8.49 -4.49
CA LEU A 135 13.33 9.62 -5.17
C LEU A 135 13.08 10.79 -4.21
N VAL A 136 12.51 10.50 -3.03
CA VAL A 136 12.26 11.51 -1.99
C VAL A 136 13.58 12.14 -1.54
N ARG A 137 14.62 11.34 -1.30
CA ARG A 137 15.95 11.88 -0.93
C ARG A 137 16.55 12.78 -2.00
N ALA A 138 16.35 12.46 -3.28
CA ALA A 138 16.96 13.18 -4.40
C ALA A 138 16.21 14.48 -4.78
N HIS A 139 14.90 14.54 -4.50
CA HIS A 139 14.03 15.59 -5.00
C HIS A 139 13.13 16.21 -3.93
N CYS A 140 13.38 16.01 -2.64
CA CYS A 140 12.68 16.72 -1.57
C CYS A 140 13.66 17.68 -0.87
N ASP A 141 13.32 18.96 -0.83
CA ASP A 141 14.20 19.99 -0.27
C ASP A 141 14.13 20.06 1.26
N ASP A 142 13.11 19.47 1.90
CA ASP A 142 12.97 19.46 3.36
C ASP A 142 13.74 18.27 3.99
N PRO A 143 14.87 18.52 4.68
CA PRO A 143 15.67 17.46 5.28
C PRO A 143 14.92 16.72 6.39
N GLY A 144 13.98 17.38 7.07
CA GLY A 144 13.16 16.76 8.11
C GLY A 144 12.26 15.67 7.53
N THR A 145 11.59 15.97 6.41
CA THR A 145 10.78 15.00 5.66
C THR A 145 11.61 13.84 5.13
N VAL A 146 12.80 14.11 4.56
CA VAL A 146 13.70 13.03 4.10
C VAL A 146 14.10 12.11 5.25
N TYR A 147 14.52 12.67 6.38
CA TYR A 147 14.90 11.88 7.56
C TYR A 147 13.74 11.05 8.12
N ASN A 148 12.55 11.64 8.19
CA ASN A 148 11.35 10.99 8.71
C ASN A 148 11.00 9.70 7.97
N TYR A 149 11.23 9.65 6.65
CA TYR A 149 10.96 8.44 5.86
C TYR A 149 12.18 7.52 5.78
N ASP A 150 13.39 8.06 5.73
CA ASP A 150 14.60 7.24 5.62
C ASP A 150 14.83 6.35 6.85
N ARG A 151 14.32 6.75 8.02
CA ARG A 151 14.35 5.92 9.23
C ARG A 151 13.65 4.56 9.08
N TYR A 152 12.73 4.44 8.11
CA TYR A 152 12.04 3.18 7.83
C TYR A 152 12.90 2.21 7.00
N ARG A 153 13.97 2.69 6.35
CA ARG A 153 14.84 1.89 5.47
C ARG A 153 15.29 0.55 6.08
N PRO A 154 15.71 0.45 7.35
CA PRO A 154 16.12 -0.83 7.94
C PRO A 154 14.99 -1.87 8.00
N ASN A 155 13.74 -1.42 8.09
CA ASN A 155 12.57 -2.29 8.22
C ASN A 155 11.99 -2.68 6.85
N LEU A 156 12.43 -2.06 5.75
CA LEU A 156 11.89 -2.28 4.41
C LEU A 156 12.56 -3.43 3.65
N LEU A 157 13.59 -4.07 4.24
CA LEU A 157 14.34 -5.19 3.67
C LEU A 157 13.97 -6.51 4.37
#